data_AF-A0A5N6QL13-F1
#
_entry.id   AF-A0A5N6QL13-F1
#
_cell.length_a   1.000
_cell.length_b   1.000
_cell.length_c   1.000
_cell.angle_alpha   90.00
_cell.angle_beta   90.00
_cell.angle_gamma   90.00
#
_symmetry.space_group_name_H-M   'P 1'
#
loop_
_entity.id
_entity.type
_entity.pdbx_description
1 polymer ?
#
loop_
_entity_poly.entity_id
_entity_poly.type
_entity_poly.pdbx_seq_one_letter_code
_entity_poly.pdbx_strand_id
1 'polypeptide(L)'
;MMGGKSSKKTDGDAPPAQLLQMNSNTQFTAGLSSYEAACMLDPDLQSFDATIHERTSRVINSLATGVEVRSLSFGSLREVTNSLLEMDQEVVKVILECKKDIWNNQDLFSLVEDYFENSLKTLDFCTALENCLKRTRDNQLIIKLAVAYFEQEVEDGDDGVKYMKTLQELRKFKAAGDPFTEEFVVLFQSVYKQHVSMLEKLLLRKRKLDKKLKSMKTWRRVANVIFVSAVVSVLIFSVVAAAIAAPPLVTALAAALAVPVGSVGKWCNSLWKRYENALKGQREVISSMQVGTYITMKDLENIRVLVNKLEIEIESLLQNADFALREDEAVKLAMDEIKKKLEVFMDTIENLSKHADKCSQNIRRARTVILQRIIRHPIN
;
A
#
# COMPACT_ATOMS: atom_id res chain seq x y z
N MET A 1 -3.82 66.61 -20.05
CA MET A 1 -5.26 66.84 -19.78
C MET A 1 -6.00 66.98 -21.10
N MET A 2 -6.89 66.04 -21.39
CA MET A 2 -7.99 66.01 -22.39
C MET A 2 -8.41 64.52 -22.44
N GLY A 3 -9.50 64.12 -21.78
CA GLY A 3 -10.84 63.92 -22.39
C GLY A 3 -10.97 62.45 -22.83
N GLY A 4 -11.99 61.64 -22.56
CA GLY A 4 -13.33 61.80 -22.00
C GLY A 4 -14.27 60.79 -22.68
N LYS A 5 -14.79 59.82 -21.91
CA LYS A 5 -16.07 59.05 -22.03
C LYS A 5 -16.33 57.99 -23.16
N SER A 6 -16.47 56.74 -22.69
CA SER A 6 -17.68 55.86 -22.67
C SER A 6 -18.20 55.03 -23.89
N SER A 7 -18.26 53.70 -23.66
CA SER A 7 -19.31 52.69 -23.97
C SER A 7 -19.48 52.09 -25.38
N LYS A 8 -19.35 50.74 -25.51
CA LYS A 8 -20.47 49.75 -25.66
C LYS A 8 -19.96 48.28 -25.76
N LYS A 9 -20.71 47.33 -25.17
CA LYS A 9 -20.68 45.85 -25.40
C LYS A 9 -20.98 45.55 -26.89
N THR A 10 -20.59 44.44 -27.54
CA THR A 10 -20.77 42.98 -27.32
C THR A 10 -19.82 42.30 -28.34
N ASP A 11 -19.16 41.16 -28.13
CA ASP A 11 -19.69 39.80 -28.29
C ASP A 11 -18.62 38.80 -27.85
N GLY A 12 -19.08 37.65 -27.35
CA GLY A 12 -18.25 36.62 -26.75
C GLY A 12 -17.47 35.80 -27.77
N ASP A 13 -16.26 35.41 -27.37
CA ASP A 13 -15.63 34.17 -27.80
C ASP A 13 -15.05 33.51 -26.55
N ALA A 14 -15.75 32.47 -26.09
CA ALA A 14 -15.17 31.49 -25.19
C ALA A 14 -14.37 30.49 -26.05
N PRO A 15 -13.17 30.03 -25.63
CA PRO A 15 -12.42 29.04 -26.38
C PRO A 15 -13.19 27.71 -26.42
N PRO A 16 -13.11 26.93 -27.52
CA PRO A 16 -13.99 25.79 -27.72
C PRO A 16 -13.60 24.63 -26.80
N ALA A 17 -14.44 24.37 -25.79
CA ALA A 17 -14.39 23.16 -24.96
C ALA A 17 -14.58 21.86 -25.78
N GLN A 18 -15.09 21.95 -27.01
CA GLN A 18 -15.38 20.82 -27.89
C GLN A 18 -14.12 20.16 -28.49
N LEU A 19 -13.03 20.91 -28.72
CA LEU A 19 -11.82 20.39 -29.36
C LEU A 19 -10.98 19.52 -28.41
N LEU A 20 -11.01 19.82 -27.11
CA LEU A 20 -10.36 19.01 -26.06
C LEU A 20 -11.14 17.71 -25.78
N GLN A 21 -12.47 17.76 -25.85
CA GLN A 21 -13.33 16.59 -25.59
C GLN A 21 -13.27 15.57 -26.73
N MET A 22 -13.22 16.05 -27.99
CA MET A 22 -13.12 15.18 -29.16
C MET A 22 -11.76 14.46 -29.22
N ASN A 23 -10.66 15.17 -28.96
CA ASN A 23 -9.29 14.61 -29.00
C ASN A 23 -9.03 13.56 -27.89
N SER A 24 -9.67 13.73 -26.73
CA SER A 24 -9.60 12.77 -25.63
C SER A 24 -10.32 11.46 -25.97
N ASN A 25 -11.48 11.54 -26.61
CA ASN A 25 -12.26 10.37 -27.04
C ASN A 25 -11.55 9.60 -28.16
N THR A 26 -10.87 10.27 -29.10
CA THR A 26 -10.09 9.60 -30.16
C THR A 26 -8.85 8.89 -29.61
N GLN A 27 -8.15 9.49 -28.63
CA GLN A 27 -7.01 8.84 -27.98
C GLN A 27 -7.43 7.63 -27.14
N PHE A 28 -8.57 7.71 -26.47
CA PHE A 28 -9.10 6.60 -25.67
C PHE A 28 -9.54 5.42 -26.54
N THR A 29 -10.22 5.69 -27.65
CA THR A 29 -10.66 4.67 -28.62
C THR A 29 -9.48 4.03 -29.37
N ALA A 30 -8.45 4.81 -29.73
CA ALA A 30 -7.21 4.27 -30.30
C ALA A 30 -6.41 3.43 -29.28
N GLY A 31 -6.42 3.79 -28.00
CA GLY A 31 -5.82 3.00 -26.93
C GLY A 31 -6.53 1.66 -26.73
N LEU A 32 -7.86 1.65 -26.77
CA LEU A 32 -8.67 0.43 -26.63
C LEU A 32 -8.46 -0.54 -27.80
N SER A 33 -8.44 -0.06 -29.05
CA SER A 33 -8.20 -0.92 -30.22
C SER A 33 -6.78 -1.48 -30.24
N SER A 34 -5.79 -0.70 -29.78
CA SER A 34 -4.42 -1.15 -29.58
C SER A 34 -4.32 -2.24 -28.51
N TYR A 35 -5.06 -2.11 -27.41
CA TYR A 35 -5.12 -3.11 -26.35
C TYR A 35 -5.80 -4.40 -26.82
N GLU A 36 -6.94 -4.30 -27.50
CA GLU A 36 -7.67 -5.45 -28.03
C GLU A 36 -6.82 -6.26 -29.03
N ALA A 37 -6.08 -5.57 -29.91
CA ALA A 37 -5.13 -6.22 -30.80
C ALA A 37 -3.98 -6.92 -30.04
N ALA A 38 -3.52 -6.36 -28.92
CA ALA A 38 -2.50 -6.98 -28.09
C ALA A 38 -3.02 -8.25 -27.37
N CYS A 39 -4.26 -8.24 -26.87
CA CYS A 39 -4.88 -9.40 -26.24
C CYS A 39 -4.99 -10.60 -27.19
N MET A 40 -5.15 -10.35 -28.50
CA MET A 40 -5.19 -11.41 -29.52
C MET A 40 -3.83 -12.08 -29.77
N LEU A 41 -2.73 -11.44 -29.36
CA LEU A 41 -1.36 -11.87 -29.63
C LEU A 41 -0.65 -12.42 -28.39
N ASP A 42 -1.14 -12.08 -27.19
CA ASP A 42 -0.52 -12.43 -25.90
C ASP A 42 -1.52 -13.21 -25.02
N PRO A 43 -1.33 -14.53 -24.84
CA PRO A 43 -2.21 -15.36 -24.02
C PRO A 43 -2.31 -14.93 -22.54
N ASP A 44 -1.24 -14.37 -21.97
CA ASP A 44 -1.25 -13.90 -20.59
C ASP A 44 -2.09 -12.62 -20.48
N LEU A 45 -1.99 -11.74 -21.47
CA LEU A 45 -2.84 -10.55 -21.57
C LEU A 45 -4.31 -10.90 -21.82
N GLN A 46 -4.58 -11.95 -22.60
CA GLN A 46 -5.94 -12.48 -22.81
C GLN A 46 -6.55 -13.03 -21.51
N SER A 47 -5.77 -13.76 -20.70
CA SER A 47 -6.22 -14.24 -19.39
C SER A 47 -6.50 -13.10 -18.42
N PHE A 48 -5.65 -12.07 -18.42
CA PHE A 48 -5.87 -10.86 -17.64
C PHE A 48 -7.16 -10.16 -18.07
N ASP A 49 -7.36 -9.96 -19.38
CA ASP A 49 -8.56 -9.33 -19.94
C ASP A 49 -9.85 -10.05 -19.52
N ALA A 50 -9.88 -11.38 -19.66
CA ALA A 50 -11.02 -12.20 -19.24
C ALA A 50 -11.35 -12.01 -17.74
N THR A 51 -10.31 -11.95 -16.90
CA THR A 51 -10.44 -11.73 -15.45
C THR A 51 -11.02 -10.34 -15.14
N ILE A 52 -10.55 -9.29 -15.83
CA ILE A 52 -11.08 -7.93 -15.70
C ILE A 52 -12.53 -7.88 -16.15
N HIS A 53 -12.87 -8.55 -17.25
CA HIS A 53 -14.23 -8.54 -17.78
C HIS A 53 -15.20 -9.23 -16.83
N GLU A 54 -14.86 -10.42 -16.31
CA GLU A 54 -15.68 -11.14 -15.32
C GLU A 54 -15.97 -10.29 -14.08
N ARG A 55 -14.93 -9.67 -13.52
CA ARG A 55 -15.06 -8.81 -12.33
C ARG A 55 -15.89 -7.56 -12.59
N THR A 56 -15.69 -6.93 -13.75
CA THR A 56 -16.48 -5.77 -14.16
C THR A 56 -17.96 -6.14 -14.28
N SER A 57 -18.28 -7.29 -14.89
CA SER A 57 -19.64 -7.81 -14.95
C SER A 57 -20.23 -8.08 -13.57
N ARG A 58 -19.45 -8.67 -12.65
CA ARG A 58 -19.86 -8.91 -11.27
C ARG A 58 -20.25 -7.62 -10.54
N VAL A 59 -19.43 -6.57 -10.64
CA VAL A 59 -19.72 -5.25 -10.08
C VAL A 59 -20.97 -4.64 -10.69
N ILE A 60 -21.10 -4.66 -12.03
CA ILE A 60 -22.28 -4.13 -12.73
C ILE A 60 -23.55 -4.82 -12.26
N ASN A 61 -23.54 -6.14 -12.15
CA ASN A 61 -24.70 -6.92 -11.70
C ASN A 61 -25.05 -6.60 -10.24
N SER A 62 -24.04 -6.48 -9.36
CA SER A 62 -24.24 -6.11 -7.94
C SER A 62 -24.80 -4.69 -7.78
N LEU A 63 -24.38 -3.77 -8.63
CA LEU A 63 -24.90 -2.39 -8.66
C LEU A 63 -26.33 -2.36 -9.22
N ALA A 64 -26.63 -3.12 -10.27
CA ALA A 64 -27.94 -3.19 -10.90
C ALA A 64 -29.02 -3.73 -9.94
N THR A 65 -28.66 -4.67 -9.05
CA THR A 65 -29.55 -5.17 -7.98
C THR A 65 -29.80 -4.16 -6.85
N GLY A 66 -29.00 -3.10 -6.73
CA GLY A 66 -29.12 -2.10 -5.66
C GLY A 66 -29.94 -0.85 -6.02
N VAL A 67 -30.51 -0.78 -7.22
CA VAL A 67 -31.15 0.45 -7.77
C VAL A 67 -32.57 0.69 -7.25
N GLU A 68 -33.18 -0.25 -6.52
CA GLU A 68 -34.57 -0.11 -6.03
C GLU A 68 -34.74 1.00 -4.96
N VAL A 69 -33.66 1.46 -4.34
CA VAL A 69 -33.65 2.61 -3.44
C VAL A 69 -32.58 3.56 -3.95
N ARG A 70 -32.80 4.88 -3.93
CA ARG A 70 -31.92 5.96 -4.45
C ARG A 70 -30.50 6.04 -3.82
N SER A 71 -29.99 4.95 -3.26
CA SER A 71 -28.74 4.78 -2.53
C SER A 71 -28.17 3.39 -2.80
N LEU A 72 -26.86 3.30 -3.04
CA LEU A 72 -26.17 2.01 -3.17
C LEU A 72 -26.29 1.18 -1.89
N SER A 73 -26.53 -0.12 -2.05
CA SER A 73 -26.49 -1.05 -0.92
C SER A 73 -25.07 -1.19 -0.37
N PHE A 74 -24.95 -1.44 0.93
CA PHE A 74 -23.66 -1.75 1.57
C PHE A 74 -22.98 -2.97 0.92
N GLY A 75 -23.77 -3.96 0.47
CA GLY A 75 -23.27 -5.12 -0.27
C GLY A 75 -22.62 -4.72 -1.60
N SER A 76 -23.23 -3.82 -2.36
CA SER A 76 -22.70 -3.32 -3.64
C SER A 76 -21.41 -2.50 -3.44
N LEU A 77 -21.33 -1.68 -2.39
CA LEU A 77 -20.11 -0.92 -2.06
C LEU A 77 -18.94 -1.84 -1.64
N ARG A 78 -19.25 -2.90 -0.88
CA ARG A 78 -18.28 -3.94 -0.52
C ARG A 78 -17.77 -4.65 -1.77
N GLU A 79 -18.65 -5.00 -2.70
CA GLU A 79 -18.30 -5.68 -3.94
C GLU A 79 -17.37 -4.83 -4.83
N VAL A 80 -17.66 -3.52 -4.96
CA VAL A 80 -16.79 -2.57 -5.65
C VAL A 80 -15.41 -2.51 -4.99
N THR A 81 -15.36 -2.44 -3.66
CA THR A 81 -14.09 -2.35 -2.92
C THR A 81 -13.25 -3.62 -3.08
N ASN A 82 -13.89 -4.79 -3.00
CA ASN A 82 -13.23 -6.08 -3.22
C ASN A 82 -12.69 -6.19 -4.65
N SER A 83 -13.51 -5.82 -5.65
CA SER A 83 -13.10 -5.87 -7.06
C SER A 83 -11.90 -4.96 -7.36
N LEU A 84 -11.83 -3.78 -6.73
CA LEU A 84 -10.68 -2.88 -6.84
C LEU A 84 -9.40 -3.48 -6.22
N LEU A 85 -9.51 -4.15 -5.07
CA LEU A 85 -8.39 -4.85 -4.44
C LEU A 85 -7.90 -6.03 -5.29
N GLU A 86 -8.84 -6.82 -5.83
CA GLU A 86 -8.52 -7.96 -6.70
C GLU A 86 -7.86 -7.50 -8.01
N MET A 87 -8.31 -6.39 -8.61
CA MET A 87 -7.63 -5.79 -9.78
C MET A 87 -6.21 -5.34 -9.45
N ASP A 88 -6.02 -4.66 -8.31
CA ASP A 88 -4.68 -4.25 -7.86
C ASP A 88 -3.76 -5.47 -7.74
N GLN A 89 -4.29 -6.61 -7.28
CA GLN A 89 -3.52 -7.85 -7.18
C GLN A 89 -3.17 -8.46 -8.54
N GLU A 90 -4.08 -8.50 -9.52
CA GLU A 90 -3.76 -9.01 -10.87
C GLU A 90 -2.73 -8.14 -11.58
N VAL A 91 -2.85 -6.82 -11.44
CA VAL A 91 -1.88 -5.87 -12.00
C VAL A 91 -0.49 -6.10 -11.38
N VAL A 92 -0.42 -6.31 -10.05
CA VAL A 92 0.83 -6.70 -9.38
C VAL A 92 1.38 -7.99 -9.99
N LYS A 93 0.56 -9.02 -10.13
CA LYS A 93 0.97 -10.33 -10.65
C LYS A 93 1.57 -10.22 -12.05
N VAL A 94 0.85 -9.60 -12.98
CA VAL A 94 1.31 -9.40 -14.37
C VAL A 94 2.61 -8.60 -14.40
N ILE A 95 2.70 -7.50 -13.65
CA ILE A 95 3.93 -6.69 -13.60
C ILE A 95 5.10 -7.51 -13.06
N LEU A 96 4.89 -8.32 -12.02
CA LEU A 96 5.95 -9.14 -11.44
C LEU A 96 6.39 -10.24 -12.41
N GLU A 97 5.46 -10.93 -13.07
CA GLU A 97 5.77 -11.92 -14.11
C GLU A 97 6.59 -11.31 -15.24
N CYS A 98 6.16 -10.17 -15.80
CA CYS A 98 6.92 -9.46 -16.85
C CYS A 98 8.31 -9.00 -16.38
N LYS A 99 8.49 -8.71 -15.09
CA LYS A 99 9.74 -8.18 -14.53
C LYS A 99 10.68 -9.28 -14.00
N LYS A 100 10.20 -10.52 -13.87
CA LYS A 100 10.95 -11.65 -13.32
C LYS A 100 12.26 -11.90 -14.08
N ASP A 101 12.19 -11.94 -15.40
CA ASP A 101 13.35 -12.18 -16.27
C ASP A 101 14.28 -10.95 -16.38
N ILE A 102 13.73 -9.76 -16.14
CA ILE A 102 14.44 -8.48 -16.24
C ILE A 102 15.32 -8.22 -15.01
N TRP A 103 14.94 -8.74 -13.84
CA TRP A 103 15.55 -8.32 -12.57
C TRP A 103 16.88 -9.00 -12.23
N ASN A 104 17.25 -10.08 -12.93
CA ASN A 104 18.51 -10.83 -12.80
C ASN A 104 19.07 -10.95 -11.35
N ASN A 105 18.16 -10.96 -10.37
CA ASN A 105 18.43 -10.88 -8.94
C ASN A 105 17.24 -11.50 -8.18
N GLN A 106 17.23 -12.83 -8.16
CA GLN A 106 16.15 -13.62 -7.59
C GLN A 106 15.85 -13.25 -6.13
N ASP A 107 16.88 -12.96 -5.32
CA ASP A 107 16.72 -12.54 -3.93
C ASP A 107 15.88 -11.25 -3.76
N LEU A 108 15.99 -10.32 -4.71
CA LEU A 108 15.23 -9.06 -4.64
C LEU A 108 13.79 -9.31 -5.07
N PHE A 109 13.60 -10.13 -6.09
CA PHE A 109 12.27 -10.50 -6.58
C PHE A 109 11.47 -11.21 -5.49
N SER A 110 12.04 -12.24 -4.86
CA SER A 110 11.39 -12.96 -3.76
C SER A 110 11.05 -12.03 -2.58
N LEU A 111 11.89 -11.03 -2.31
CA LEU A 111 11.63 -10.06 -1.25
C LEU A 111 10.47 -9.11 -1.59
N VAL A 112 10.29 -8.79 -2.86
CA VAL A 112 9.15 -8.01 -3.35
C VAL A 112 7.87 -8.84 -3.30
N GLU A 113 7.92 -10.11 -3.71
CA GLU A 113 6.79 -11.05 -3.59
C GLU A 113 6.35 -11.19 -2.13
N ASP A 114 7.29 -11.49 -1.21
CA ASP A 114 7.03 -11.56 0.23
C ASP A 114 6.37 -10.26 0.75
N TYR A 115 6.76 -9.09 0.21
CA TYR A 115 6.22 -7.79 0.61
C TYR A 115 4.77 -7.63 0.17
N PHE A 116 4.45 -7.96 -1.09
CA PHE A 116 3.08 -7.89 -1.59
C PHE A 116 2.18 -8.92 -0.90
N GLU A 117 2.68 -10.11 -0.61
CA GLU A 117 1.95 -11.13 0.14
C GLU A 117 1.63 -10.67 1.57
N ASN A 118 2.62 -10.12 2.28
CA ASN A 118 2.38 -9.54 3.62
C ASN A 118 1.38 -8.37 3.56
N SER A 119 1.40 -7.58 2.49
CA SER A 119 0.48 -6.46 2.30
C SER A 119 -0.97 -6.92 2.11
N LEU A 120 -1.20 -8.05 1.41
CA LEU A 120 -2.52 -8.66 1.28
C LEU A 120 -3.04 -9.15 2.63
N LYS A 121 -2.23 -9.90 3.37
CA LYS A 121 -2.61 -10.38 4.71
C LYS A 121 -2.94 -9.25 5.67
N THR A 122 -2.30 -8.09 5.50
CA THR A 122 -2.62 -6.88 6.26
C THR A 122 -3.99 -6.31 5.88
N LEU A 123 -4.36 -6.36 4.60
CA LEU A 123 -5.70 -5.96 4.14
C LEU A 123 -6.76 -6.92 4.67
N ASP A 124 -6.51 -8.23 4.63
CA ASP A 124 -7.40 -9.24 5.22
C ASP A 124 -7.61 -8.99 6.71
N PHE A 125 -6.53 -8.67 7.43
CA PHE A 125 -6.60 -8.23 8.82
C PHE A 125 -7.45 -6.97 9.00
N CYS A 126 -7.29 -5.95 8.16
CA CYS A 126 -8.12 -4.74 8.23
C CYS A 126 -9.60 -5.07 8.02
N THR A 127 -9.93 -5.97 7.08
CA THR A 127 -11.31 -6.43 6.87
C THR A 127 -11.84 -7.21 8.08
N ALA A 128 -11.02 -8.06 8.70
CA ALA A 128 -11.40 -8.73 9.94
C ALA A 128 -11.67 -7.72 11.08
N LEU A 129 -10.84 -6.68 11.20
CA LEU A 129 -11.03 -5.60 12.17
C LEU A 129 -12.31 -4.80 11.90
N GLU A 130 -12.61 -4.47 10.64
CA GLU A 130 -13.86 -3.81 10.25
C GLU A 130 -15.10 -4.63 10.64
N ASN A 131 -15.04 -5.97 10.48
CA ASN A 131 -16.11 -6.86 10.91
C ASN A 131 -16.27 -6.90 12.44
N CYS A 132 -15.15 -6.86 13.18
CA CYS A 132 -15.19 -6.75 14.65
C CYS A 132 -15.82 -5.41 15.06
N LEU A 133 -15.37 -4.30 14.47
CA LEU A 133 -15.93 -2.96 14.70
C LEU A 133 -17.42 -2.86 14.37
N LYS A 134 -17.88 -3.54 13.31
CA LYS A 134 -19.30 -3.61 12.97
C LYS A 134 -20.09 -4.29 14.09
N ARG A 135 -19.64 -5.46 14.57
CA ARG A 135 -20.27 -6.13 15.73
C ARG A 135 -20.26 -5.25 16.97
N THR A 136 -19.15 -4.54 17.24
CA THR A 136 -19.09 -3.60 18.37
C THR A 136 -20.10 -2.46 18.24
N ARG A 137 -20.33 -1.92 17.03
CA ARG A 137 -21.35 -0.89 16.78
C ARG A 137 -22.76 -1.43 16.94
N ASP A 138 -23.02 -2.67 16.53
CA ASP A 138 -24.32 -3.30 16.77
C ASP A 138 -24.55 -3.45 18.29
N ASN A 139 -23.53 -3.83 19.05
CA ASN A 139 -23.59 -3.89 20.53
C ASN A 139 -23.78 -2.50 21.17
N GLN A 140 -23.14 -1.46 20.61
CA GLN A 140 -23.33 -0.07 21.04
C GLN A 140 -24.79 0.37 20.92
N LEU A 141 -25.50 -0.04 19.86
CA LEU A 141 -26.93 0.28 19.70
C LEU A 141 -27.78 -0.36 20.80
N ILE A 142 -27.47 -1.58 21.21
CA ILE A 142 -28.17 -2.27 22.30
C ILE A 142 -28.02 -1.49 23.62
N ILE A 143 -26.79 -1.05 23.95
CA ILE A 143 -26.57 -0.26 25.18
C ILE A 143 -27.28 1.10 25.12
N LYS A 144 -27.25 1.78 23.96
CA LYS A 144 -27.98 3.04 23.78
C LYS A 144 -29.48 2.88 24.01
N LEU A 145 -30.06 1.77 23.53
CA LEU A 145 -31.46 1.45 23.78
C LEU A 145 -31.72 1.17 25.26
N ALA A 146 -30.83 0.46 25.95
CA ALA A 146 -30.93 0.27 27.41
C ALA A 146 -30.93 1.60 28.17
N VAL A 147 -30.06 2.54 27.79
CA VAL A 147 -29.99 3.89 28.40
C VAL A 147 -31.27 4.68 28.13
N ALA A 148 -31.78 4.66 26.89
CA ALA A 148 -33.00 5.38 26.53
C ALA A 148 -34.24 4.82 27.26
N TYR A 149 -34.37 3.49 27.35
CA TYR A 149 -35.45 2.87 28.11
C TYR A 149 -35.35 3.18 29.59
N PHE A 150 -34.14 3.21 30.15
CA PHE A 150 -33.96 3.57 31.55
C PHE A 150 -34.41 5.00 31.84
N GLU A 151 -34.09 5.96 30.97
CA GLU A 151 -34.56 7.35 31.11
C GLU A 151 -36.08 7.44 31.07
N GLN A 152 -36.70 6.75 30.11
CA GLN A 152 -38.17 6.69 29.99
C GLN A 152 -38.82 6.03 31.21
N GLU A 153 -38.31 4.88 31.66
CA GLU A 153 -38.85 4.11 32.79
C GLU A 153 -38.66 4.83 34.14
N VAL A 154 -37.71 5.78 34.24
CA VAL A 154 -37.55 6.67 35.40
C VAL A 154 -38.56 7.83 35.38
N GLU A 155 -38.90 8.36 34.20
CA GLU A 155 -39.86 9.48 34.04
C GLU A 155 -41.32 9.03 34.19
N ASP A 156 -41.68 7.86 33.67
CA ASP A 156 -43.07 7.36 33.60
C ASP A 156 -43.69 6.95 34.96
N GLY A 157 -42.94 7.02 36.06
CA GLY A 157 -43.46 7.10 37.43
C GLY A 157 -44.57 6.09 37.81
N ASP A 158 -44.18 4.83 38.03
CA ASP A 158 -44.87 3.80 38.84
C ASP A 158 -46.33 3.42 38.48
N ASP A 159 -46.48 2.33 37.70
CA ASP A 159 -47.63 1.40 37.79
C ASP A 159 -47.31 -0.03 37.26
N GLY A 160 -46.03 -0.44 37.26
CA GLY A 160 -45.59 -1.72 36.66
C GLY A 160 -44.19 -2.21 37.09
N VAL A 161 -43.73 -3.34 36.51
CA VAL A 161 -42.40 -3.94 36.78
C VAL A 161 -41.28 -2.98 36.38
N LYS A 162 -40.56 -2.43 37.36
CA LYS A 162 -39.49 -1.44 37.14
C LYS A 162 -38.41 -1.98 36.21
N TYR A 163 -37.93 -1.11 35.32
CA TYR A 163 -36.77 -1.32 34.45
C TYR A 163 -36.83 -2.54 33.49
N MET A 164 -38.02 -3.06 33.20
CA MET A 164 -38.18 -4.28 32.42
C MET A 164 -37.49 -4.21 31.06
N LYS A 165 -37.69 -3.12 30.30
CA LYS A 165 -37.09 -2.94 28.96
C LYS A 165 -35.59 -2.71 29.06
N THR A 166 -35.16 -1.90 30.04
CA THR A 166 -33.73 -1.68 30.34
C THR A 166 -33.01 -3.00 30.58
N LEU A 167 -33.51 -3.82 31.52
CA LEU A 167 -32.92 -5.11 31.87
C LEU A 167 -32.97 -6.11 30.70
N GLN A 168 -34.00 -6.04 29.84
CA GLN A 168 -34.06 -6.85 28.62
C GLN A 168 -32.92 -6.51 27.65
N GLU A 169 -32.67 -5.22 27.39
CA GLU A 169 -31.56 -4.80 26.51
C GLU A 169 -30.19 -5.13 27.13
N LEU A 170 -30.02 -4.98 28.44
CA LEU A 170 -28.77 -5.39 29.12
C LEU A 170 -28.50 -6.89 28.99
N ARG A 171 -29.54 -7.75 29.04
CA ARG A 171 -29.39 -9.19 28.76
C ARG A 171 -28.97 -9.45 27.31
N LYS A 172 -29.53 -8.71 26.34
CA LYS A 172 -29.12 -8.80 24.93
C LYS A 172 -27.68 -8.38 24.72
N PHE A 173 -27.24 -7.30 25.38
CA PHE A 173 -25.85 -6.83 25.31
C PHE A 173 -24.89 -7.90 25.82
N LYS A 174 -25.19 -8.51 26.97
CA LYS A 174 -24.40 -9.63 27.49
C LYS A 174 -24.37 -10.83 26.53
N ALA A 175 -25.50 -11.16 25.92
CA ALA A 175 -25.61 -12.28 24.99
C ALA A 175 -24.84 -12.06 23.68
N ALA A 176 -24.54 -10.81 23.33
CA ALA A 176 -23.82 -10.48 22.09
C ALA A 176 -22.34 -10.91 22.09
N GLY A 177 -21.76 -11.13 23.28
CA GLY A 177 -20.41 -11.66 23.44
C GLY A 177 -19.29 -10.71 22.99
N ASP A 178 -18.08 -11.25 22.93
CA ASP A 178 -16.87 -10.52 22.57
C ASP A 178 -16.81 -10.25 21.04
N PRO A 179 -16.69 -8.98 20.61
CA PRO A 179 -16.50 -8.66 19.20
C PRO A 179 -15.12 -9.06 18.65
N PHE A 180 -14.12 -9.33 19.48
CA PHE A 180 -12.77 -9.76 19.08
C PHE A 180 -12.58 -11.26 19.33
N THR A 181 -12.66 -12.06 18.26
CA THR A 181 -12.59 -13.53 18.38
C THR A 181 -11.14 -14.02 18.45
N GLU A 182 -10.94 -15.27 18.86
CA GLU A 182 -9.62 -15.90 18.86
C GLU A 182 -8.97 -15.87 17.46
N GLU A 183 -9.76 -16.04 16.41
CA GLU A 183 -9.26 -15.96 15.02
C GLU A 183 -8.73 -14.57 14.69
N PHE A 184 -9.37 -13.51 15.18
CA PHE A 184 -8.88 -12.14 15.00
C PHE A 184 -7.52 -11.94 15.69
N VAL A 185 -7.38 -12.43 16.93
CA VAL A 185 -6.13 -12.33 17.70
C VAL A 185 -5.00 -13.09 16.98
N VAL A 186 -5.26 -14.31 16.51
CA VAL A 186 -4.30 -15.11 15.74
C VAL A 186 -3.89 -14.40 14.45
N LEU A 187 -4.85 -13.80 13.73
CA LEU A 187 -4.59 -13.05 12.51
C LEU A 187 -3.71 -11.82 12.78
N PHE A 188 -4.00 -11.04 13.83
CA PHE A 188 -3.19 -9.90 14.24
C PHE A 188 -1.74 -10.32 14.54
N GLN A 189 -1.54 -11.36 15.35
CA GLN A 189 -0.22 -11.85 15.72
C GLN A 189 0.58 -12.32 14.49
N SER A 190 -0.09 -13.02 13.57
CA SER A 190 0.50 -13.50 12.31
C SER A 190 1.00 -12.33 11.45
N VAL A 191 0.13 -11.33 11.21
CA VAL A 191 0.47 -10.14 10.41
C VAL A 191 1.59 -9.34 11.06
N TYR A 192 1.53 -9.12 12.38
CA TYR A 192 2.59 -8.40 13.10
C TYR A 192 3.94 -9.09 12.98
N LYS A 193 4.00 -10.41 13.18
CA LYS A 193 5.23 -11.21 13.05
C LYS A 193 5.79 -11.19 11.63
N GLN A 194 4.92 -11.24 10.62
CA GLN A 194 5.33 -11.15 9.21
C GLN A 194 6.00 -9.80 8.89
N HIS A 195 5.45 -8.69 9.40
CA HIS A 195 6.06 -7.37 9.21
C HIS A 195 7.39 -7.20 9.95
N VAL A 196 7.53 -7.75 11.16
CA VAL A 196 8.83 -7.80 11.86
C VAL A 196 9.86 -8.55 11.02
N SER A 197 9.53 -9.75 10.54
CA SER A 197 10.44 -10.55 9.71
C SER A 197 10.78 -9.84 8.39
N MET A 198 9.81 -9.20 7.75
CA MET A 198 10.03 -8.41 6.54
C MET A 198 11.00 -7.25 6.79
N LEU A 199 10.83 -6.50 7.88
CA LEU A 199 11.71 -5.40 8.23
C LEU A 199 13.15 -5.89 8.42
N GLU A 200 13.36 -7.02 9.09
CA GLU A 200 14.69 -7.62 9.26
C GLU A 200 15.32 -8.01 7.93
N LYS A 201 14.58 -8.71 7.05
CA LYS A 201 15.04 -9.08 5.70
C LYS A 201 15.45 -7.84 4.89
N LEU A 202 14.62 -6.80 4.92
CA LEU A 202 14.87 -5.53 4.23
C LEU A 202 16.10 -4.82 4.77
N LEU A 203 16.25 -4.70 6.10
CA LEU A 203 17.42 -4.08 6.74
C LEU A 203 18.71 -4.81 6.39
N LEU A 204 18.69 -6.14 6.44
CA LEU A 204 19.83 -6.97 6.05
C LEU A 204 20.20 -6.75 4.59
N ARG A 205 19.22 -6.76 3.68
CA ARG A 205 19.46 -6.60 2.25
C ARG A 205 19.97 -5.20 1.91
N LYS A 206 19.40 -4.15 2.50
CA LYS A 206 19.89 -2.78 2.36
C LYS A 206 21.35 -2.65 2.78
N ARG A 207 21.71 -3.20 3.95
CA ARG A 207 23.10 -3.19 4.44
C ARG A 207 24.05 -3.90 3.47
N LYS A 208 23.64 -5.03 2.88
CA LYS A 208 24.42 -5.74 1.85
C LYS A 208 24.62 -4.87 0.60
N LEU A 209 23.58 -4.18 0.13
CA LEU A 209 23.67 -3.28 -1.02
C LEU A 209 24.55 -2.06 -0.73
N ASP A 210 24.43 -1.44 0.45
CA ASP A 210 25.27 -0.31 0.86
C ASP A 210 26.76 -0.71 0.88
N LYS A 211 27.07 -1.91 1.37
CA LYS A 211 28.44 -2.48 1.30
C LYS A 211 28.91 -2.68 -0.15
N LYS A 212 28.07 -3.23 -1.03
CA LYS A 212 28.40 -3.42 -2.46
C LYS A 212 28.66 -2.08 -3.16
N LEU A 213 27.82 -1.07 -2.93
CA LEU A 213 28.01 0.28 -3.48
C LEU A 213 29.31 0.93 -2.99
N LYS A 214 29.64 0.76 -1.70
CA LYS A 214 30.91 1.26 -1.12
C LYS A 214 32.12 0.55 -1.74
N SER A 215 32.08 -0.78 -1.85
CA SER A 215 33.15 -1.61 -2.43
C SER A 215 33.34 -1.38 -3.93
N MET A 216 32.27 -1.08 -4.68
CA MET A 216 32.37 -0.77 -6.11
C MET A 216 33.20 0.48 -6.37
N LYS A 217 33.11 1.51 -5.51
CA LYS A 217 33.98 2.70 -5.62
C LYS A 217 35.45 2.34 -5.48
N THR A 218 35.78 1.43 -4.58
CA THR A 218 37.15 0.95 -4.39
C THR A 218 37.59 0.05 -5.56
N TRP A 219 36.74 -0.86 -6.02
CA TRP A 219 37.05 -1.77 -7.13
C TRP A 219 37.22 -1.03 -8.46
N ARG A 220 36.42 0.01 -8.72
CA ARG A 220 36.60 0.90 -9.89
C ARG A 220 37.99 1.54 -9.89
N ARG A 221 38.50 1.97 -8.73
CA ARG A 221 39.86 2.53 -8.61
C ARG A 221 40.92 1.47 -8.92
N VAL A 222 40.80 0.29 -8.30
CA VAL A 222 41.73 -0.82 -8.52
C VAL A 222 41.75 -1.26 -9.99
N ALA A 223 40.58 -1.44 -10.60
CA ALA A 223 40.45 -1.81 -12.01
C ALA A 223 41.08 -0.76 -12.94
N ASN A 224 40.89 0.54 -12.67
CA ASN A 224 41.52 1.60 -13.44
C ASN A 224 43.04 1.59 -13.29
N VAL A 225 43.58 1.35 -12.09
CA VAL A 225 45.04 1.25 -11.87
C VAL A 225 45.63 0.06 -12.63
N ILE A 226 44.99 -1.12 -12.55
CA ILE A 226 45.41 -2.31 -13.28
C ILE A 226 45.37 -2.06 -14.79
N PHE A 227 44.28 -1.48 -15.29
CA PHE A 227 44.12 -1.16 -16.71
C PHE A 227 45.21 -0.23 -17.22
N VAL A 228 45.47 0.88 -16.52
CA VAL A 228 46.54 1.83 -16.89
C VAL A 228 47.91 1.15 -16.83
N SER A 229 48.18 0.37 -15.78
CA SER A 229 49.45 -0.35 -15.63
C SER A 229 49.68 -1.37 -16.76
N ALA A 230 48.65 -2.14 -17.15
CA ALA A 230 48.73 -3.09 -18.24
C ALA A 230 48.98 -2.40 -19.59
N VAL A 231 48.25 -1.32 -19.88
CA VAL A 231 48.42 -0.52 -21.10
C VAL A 231 49.85 0.01 -21.18
N VAL A 232 50.36 0.66 -20.12
CA VAL A 232 51.73 1.19 -20.08
C VAL A 232 52.76 0.07 -20.27
N SER A 233 52.58 -1.09 -19.65
CA SER A 233 53.49 -2.23 -19.79
C SER A 233 53.57 -2.73 -21.24
N VAL A 234 52.42 -2.90 -21.91
CA VAL A 234 52.36 -3.31 -23.32
C VAL A 234 53.06 -2.30 -24.23
N LEU A 235 52.89 -1.00 -23.98
CA LEU A 235 53.57 0.05 -24.74
C LEU A 235 55.10 -0.05 -24.58
N ILE A 236 55.60 -0.23 -23.35
CA ILE A 236 57.04 -0.38 -23.08
C ILE A 236 57.61 -1.60 -23.81
N PHE A 237 56.98 -2.77 -23.67
CA PHE A 237 57.44 -3.99 -24.36
C PHE A 237 57.42 -3.83 -25.89
N SER A 238 56.42 -3.14 -26.44
CA SER A 238 56.33 -2.89 -27.88
C SER A 238 57.48 -2.00 -28.38
N VAL A 239 57.85 -0.96 -27.63
CA VAL A 239 59.00 -0.09 -27.97
C VAL A 239 60.31 -0.87 -27.91
N VAL A 240 60.52 -1.67 -26.85
CA VAL A 240 61.74 -2.49 -26.69
C VAL A 240 61.88 -3.48 -27.84
N ALA A 241 60.81 -4.20 -28.20
CA ALA A 241 60.83 -5.15 -29.30
C ALA A 241 61.16 -4.47 -30.64
N ALA A 242 60.58 -3.29 -30.91
CA ALA A 242 60.86 -2.53 -32.12
C ALA A 242 62.29 -2.01 -32.18
N ALA A 243 62.86 -1.56 -31.06
CA ALA A 243 64.25 -1.12 -31.00
C ALA A 243 65.25 -2.24 -31.32
N ILE A 244 64.92 -3.48 -30.94
CA ILE A 244 65.75 -4.66 -31.24
C ILE A 244 65.59 -5.10 -32.70
N ALA A 245 64.35 -5.18 -33.20
CA ALA A 245 64.06 -5.75 -34.51
C ALA A 245 64.25 -4.78 -35.69
N ALA A 246 64.01 -3.48 -35.48
CA ALA A 246 64.08 -2.47 -36.53
C ALA A 246 64.32 -1.06 -35.93
N PRO A 247 65.58 -0.69 -35.61
CA PRO A 247 65.93 0.61 -35.02
C PRO A 247 65.37 1.86 -35.73
N PRO A 248 65.28 1.92 -37.08
CA PRO A 248 64.71 3.08 -37.77
C PRO A 248 63.21 3.29 -37.53
N LEU A 249 62.47 2.26 -37.07
CA LEU A 249 61.02 2.33 -36.88
C LEU A 249 60.61 2.82 -35.47
N VAL A 250 61.59 3.00 -34.56
CA VAL A 250 61.34 3.41 -33.16
C VAL A 250 60.70 4.80 -33.09
N THR A 251 61.11 5.73 -33.95
CA THR A 251 60.57 7.09 -34.03
C THR A 251 59.13 7.13 -34.56
N ALA A 252 58.81 6.27 -35.54
CA ALA A 252 57.46 6.14 -36.08
C ALA A 252 56.48 5.49 -35.09
N LEU A 253 56.93 4.47 -34.35
CA LEU A 253 56.13 3.84 -33.29
C LEU A 253 55.91 4.77 -32.11
N ALA A 254 56.92 5.50 -31.64
CA ALA A 254 56.75 6.50 -30.57
C ALA A 254 55.67 7.54 -30.89
N ALA A 255 55.53 7.93 -32.18
CA ALA A 255 54.46 8.82 -32.64
C ALA A 255 53.08 8.12 -32.73
N ALA A 256 53.03 6.83 -33.11
CA ALA A 256 51.80 6.06 -33.25
C ALA A 256 51.19 5.60 -31.90
N LEU A 257 51.99 5.51 -30.83
CA LEU A 257 51.54 5.15 -29.47
C LEU A 257 50.70 6.25 -28.79
N ALA A 258 50.48 7.39 -29.45
CA ALA A 258 49.46 8.37 -29.11
C ALA A 258 48.01 7.87 -29.37
N VAL A 259 47.78 6.56 -29.32
CA VAL A 259 46.45 5.96 -29.47
C VAL A 259 45.55 6.45 -28.34
N PRO A 260 44.32 6.92 -28.63
CA PRO A 260 43.43 7.40 -27.57
C PRO A 260 42.95 6.23 -26.70
N VAL A 261 43.59 6.05 -25.54
CA VAL A 261 43.12 5.19 -24.42
C VAL A 261 41.68 5.55 -23.99
N GLY A 262 41.16 6.68 -24.47
CA GLY A 262 39.81 7.16 -24.21
C GLY A 262 38.67 6.25 -24.64
N SER A 263 38.81 5.38 -25.67
CA SER A 263 37.69 4.54 -26.14
C SER A 263 37.35 3.40 -25.18
N VAL A 264 38.35 2.59 -24.79
CA VAL A 264 38.18 1.48 -23.84
C VAL A 264 37.85 1.99 -22.44
N GLY A 265 38.46 3.10 -22.02
CA GLY A 265 38.13 3.75 -20.74
C GLY A 265 36.67 4.23 -20.66
N LYS A 266 36.11 4.76 -21.76
CA LYS A 266 34.68 5.14 -21.85
C LYS A 266 33.76 3.93 -21.72
N TRP A 267 34.10 2.81 -22.36
CA TRP A 267 33.33 1.56 -22.25
C TRP A 267 33.38 0.96 -20.84
N CYS A 268 34.54 0.85 -20.20
CA CYS A 268 34.64 0.38 -18.82
C CYS A 268 33.85 1.28 -17.84
N ASN A 269 33.89 2.59 -18.05
CA ASN A 269 33.12 3.54 -17.25
C ASN A 269 31.61 3.39 -17.47
N SER A 270 31.15 3.13 -18.70
CA SER A 270 29.72 2.92 -18.97
C SER A 270 29.22 1.63 -18.31
N LEU A 271 29.98 0.54 -18.36
CA LEU A 271 29.67 -0.71 -17.64
C LEU A 271 29.57 -0.48 -16.13
N TRP A 272 30.52 0.23 -15.53
CA TRP A 272 30.48 0.53 -14.11
C TRP A 272 29.31 1.43 -13.70
N LYS A 273 28.96 2.41 -14.54
CA LYS A 273 27.79 3.26 -14.31
C LYS A 273 26.49 2.45 -14.41
N ARG A 274 26.39 1.54 -15.37
CA ARG A 274 25.23 0.64 -15.53
C ARG A 274 25.03 -0.22 -14.28
N TYR A 275 26.09 -0.87 -13.80
CA TYR A 275 26.06 -1.65 -12.56
C TYR A 275 25.74 -0.80 -11.31
N GLU A 276 26.35 0.39 -11.19
CA GLU A 276 26.05 1.33 -10.10
C GLU A 276 24.57 1.75 -10.07
N ASN A 277 24.02 2.08 -11.24
CA ASN A 277 22.63 2.48 -11.39
C ASN A 277 21.68 1.33 -11.04
N ALA A 278 21.99 0.09 -11.46
CA ALA A 278 21.23 -1.09 -11.09
C ALA A 278 21.20 -1.26 -9.54
N LEU A 279 22.35 -1.20 -8.86
CA LEU A 279 22.40 -1.30 -7.40
C LEU A 279 21.64 -0.17 -6.70
N LYS A 280 21.69 1.06 -7.24
CA LYS A 280 20.92 2.20 -6.71
C LYS A 280 19.41 1.98 -6.85
N GLY A 281 18.95 1.49 -7.99
CA GLY A 281 17.53 1.14 -8.21
C GLY A 281 17.06 0.08 -7.23
N GLN A 282 17.83 -1.00 -7.04
CA GLN A 282 17.51 -2.04 -6.05
C GLN A 282 17.43 -1.47 -4.62
N ARG A 283 18.38 -0.59 -4.26
CA ARG A 283 18.40 0.08 -2.95
C ARG A 283 17.19 1.00 -2.75
N GLU A 284 16.74 1.66 -3.80
CA GLU A 284 15.57 2.54 -3.78
C GLU A 284 14.29 1.74 -3.52
N VAL A 285 14.06 0.65 -4.27
CA VAL A 285 12.92 -0.27 -4.06
C VAL A 285 12.91 -0.79 -2.61
N ILE A 286 14.05 -1.29 -2.11
CA ILE A 286 14.15 -1.78 -0.73
C ILE A 286 13.89 -0.66 0.28
N SER A 287 14.41 0.54 0.06
CA SER A 287 14.20 1.65 0.97
C SER A 287 12.73 2.08 1.01
N SER A 288 12.02 2.05 -0.12
CA SER A 288 10.58 2.28 -0.15
C SER A 288 9.81 1.19 0.60
N MET A 289 10.17 -0.10 0.41
CA MET A 289 9.54 -1.19 1.14
C MET A 289 9.76 -1.05 2.65
N GLN A 290 10.95 -0.65 3.09
CA GLN A 290 11.23 -0.39 4.51
C GLN A 290 10.35 0.69 5.11
N VAL A 291 10.15 1.80 4.39
CA VAL A 291 9.27 2.88 4.84
C VAL A 291 7.84 2.36 4.95
N GLY A 292 7.35 1.63 3.95
CA GLY A 292 6.03 1.00 3.97
C GLY A 292 5.86 0.07 5.17
N THR A 293 6.77 -0.89 5.36
CA THR A 293 6.75 -1.83 6.49
C THR A 293 6.77 -1.11 7.84
N TYR A 294 7.61 -0.07 8.00
CA TYR A 294 7.67 0.69 9.25
C TYR A 294 6.35 1.42 9.56
N ILE A 295 5.75 2.05 8.54
CA ILE A 295 4.43 2.71 8.69
C ILE A 295 3.38 1.69 9.09
N THR A 296 3.29 0.56 8.40
CA THR A 296 2.32 -0.49 8.72
C THR A 296 2.51 -1.03 10.13
N MET A 297 3.74 -1.27 10.57
CA MET A 297 4.00 -1.69 11.95
C MET A 297 3.51 -0.66 12.99
N LYS A 298 3.68 0.64 12.72
CA LYS A 298 3.16 1.69 13.59
C LYS A 298 1.64 1.74 13.60
N ASP A 299 1.00 1.55 12.44
CA ASP A 299 -0.46 1.48 12.38
C ASP A 299 -0.99 0.27 13.16
N LEU A 300 -0.38 -0.92 13.03
CA LEU A 300 -0.74 -2.12 13.78
C LEU A 300 -0.56 -1.93 15.30
N GLU A 301 0.50 -1.25 15.74
CA GLU A 301 0.72 -0.95 17.16
C GLU A 301 -0.36 -0.03 17.72
N ASN A 302 -0.74 1.02 16.98
CA ASN A 302 -1.83 1.91 17.39
C ASN A 302 -3.17 1.17 17.45
N ILE A 303 -3.44 0.31 16.46
CA ILE A 303 -4.63 -0.55 16.44
C ILE A 303 -4.66 -1.45 17.67
N ARG A 304 -3.55 -2.12 18.01
CA ARG A 304 -3.44 -2.97 19.20
C ARG A 304 -3.81 -2.23 20.48
N VAL A 305 -3.25 -1.04 20.68
CA VAL A 305 -3.53 -0.21 21.86
C VAL A 305 -5.02 0.15 21.94
N LEU A 306 -5.65 0.49 20.81
CA LEU A 306 -7.06 0.85 20.75
C LEU A 306 -7.99 -0.35 20.90
N VAL A 307 -7.62 -1.53 20.38
CA VAL A 307 -8.34 -2.80 20.63
C VAL A 307 -8.33 -3.10 22.13
N ASN A 308 -7.15 -3.10 22.76
CA ASN A 308 -7.04 -3.36 24.20
C ASN A 308 -7.85 -2.35 25.03
N LYS A 309 -7.84 -1.06 24.64
CA LYS A 309 -8.67 -0.05 25.30
C LYS A 309 -10.16 -0.38 25.15
N LEU A 310 -10.59 -0.74 23.95
CA LEU A 310 -11.98 -1.06 23.67
C LEU A 310 -12.45 -2.32 24.43
N GLU A 311 -11.61 -3.35 24.53
CA GLU A 311 -11.87 -4.55 25.36
C GLU A 311 -12.09 -4.17 26.82
N ILE A 312 -11.26 -3.29 27.40
CA ILE A 312 -11.43 -2.79 28.77
C ILE A 312 -12.77 -2.06 28.93
N GLU A 313 -13.16 -1.20 27.98
CA GLU A 313 -14.45 -0.51 28.04
C GLU A 313 -15.63 -1.50 27.93
N ILE A 314 -15.54 -2.52 27.08
CA ILE A 314 -16.56 -3.58 26.95
C ILE A 314 -16.70 -4.35 28.25
N GLU A 315 -15.59 -4.80 28.85
CA GLU A 315 -15.60 -5.52 30.13
C GLU A 315 -16.23 -4.67 31.24
N SER A 316 -15.87 -3.39 31.28
CA SER A 316 -16.37 -2.41 32.23
C SER A 316 -17.89 -2.18 32.10
N LEU A 317 -18.42 -2.19 30.88
CA LEU A 317 -19.87 -2.13 30.60
C LEU A 317 -20.58 -3.44 30.97
N LEU A 318 -19.97 -4.60 30.69
CA LEU A 318 -20.50 -5.92 31.05
C LEU A 318 -20.61 -6.09 32.57
N GLN A 319 -19.60 -5.65 33.33
CA GLN A 319 -19.62 -5.68 34.79
C GLN A 319 -20.76 -4.82 35.37
N ASN A 320 -21.01 -3.64 34.79
CA ASN A 320 -22.14 -2.80 35.19
C ASN A 320 -23.48 -3.44 34.82
N ALA A 321 -23.59 -4.06 33.64
CA ALA A 321 -24.80 -4.79 33.24
C ALA A 321 -25.07 -5.98 34.18
N ASP A 322 -24.02 -6.71 34.59
CA ASP A 322 -24.12 -7.77 35.60
C ASP A 322 -24.61 -7.26 36.94
N PHE A 323 -24.11 -6.11 37.37
CA PHE A 323 -24.53 -5.48 38.62
C PHE A 323 -26.01 -5.08 38.56
N ALA A 324 -26.46 -4.46 37.46
CA ALA A 324 -27.87 -4.10 37.25
C ALA A 324 -28.82 -5.31 37.27
N LEU A 325 -28.37 -6.47 36.79
CA LEU A 325 -29.20 -7.67 36.66
C LEU A 325 -29.38 -8.46 37.97
N ARG A 326 -28.67 -8.09 39.05
CA ARG A 326 -28.74 -8.81 40.34
C ARG A 326 -29.89 -8.35 41.22
N GLU A 327 -30.08 -7.04 41.35
CA GLU A 327 -31.05 -6.44 42.27
C GLU A 327 -31.66 -5.18 41.66
N ASP A 328 -32.96 -4.99 41.82
CA ASP A 328 -33.69 -3.85 41.23
C ASP A 328 -33.20 -2.50 41.75
N GLU A 329 -32.74 -2.43 43.01
CA GLU A 329 -32.19 -1.20 43.61
C GLU A 329 -30.80 -0.84 43.06
N ALA A 330 -30.09 -1.80 42.47
CA ALA A 330 -28.77 -1.60 41.87
C ALA A 330 -28.84 -0.98 40.46
N VAL A 331 -30.00 -1.08 39.79
CA VAL A 331 -30.17 -0.68 38.38
C VAL A 331 -29.84 0.80 38.17
N LYS A 332 -30.31 1.68 39.06
CA LYS A 332 -30.07 3.12 38.92
C LYS A 332 -28.58 3.47 38.94
N LEU A 333 -27.85 2.96 39.92
CA LEU A 333 -26.40 3.18 40.06
C LEU A 333 -25.62 2.57 38.88
N ALA A 334 -26.00 1.36 38.46
CA ALA A 334 -25.39 0.69 37.32
C ALA A 334 -25.57 1.48 36.02
N MET A 335 -26.79 1.98 35.78
CA MET A 335 -27.13 2.75 34.58
C MET A 335 -26.44 4.12 34.55
N ASP A 336 -26.34 4.81 35.70
CA ASP A 336 -25.57 6.06 35.78
C ASP A 336 -24.10 5.84 35.41
N GLU A 337 -23.51 4.72 35.81
CA GLU A 337 -22.13 4.38 35.44
C GLU A 337 -22.00 3.93 33.97
N ILE A 338 -22.98 3.20 33.43
CA ILE A 338 -23.06 2.84 32.01
C ILE A 338 -23.11 4.10 31.14
N LYS A 339 -23.93 5.10 31.50
CA LYS A 339 -24.04 6.36 30.75
C LYS A 339 -22.69 7.07 30.64
N LYS A 340 -21.93 7.17 31.74
CA LYS A 340 -20.60 7.80 31.74
C LYS A 340 -19.61 7.04 30.85
N LYS A 341 -19.58 5.71 30.92
CA LYS A 341 -18.65 4.88 30.15
C LYS A 341 -19.03 4.79 28.67
N LEU A 342 -20.30 4.94 28.34
CA LEU A 342 -20.80 4.87 26.97
C LEU A 342 -20.13 5.91 26.06
N GLU A 343 -19.88 7.12 26.54
CA GLU A 343 -19.18 8.15 25.76
C GLU A 343 -17.75 7.72 25.41
N VAL A 344 -16.98 7.24 26.40
CA VAL A 344 -15.60 6.79 26.20
C VAL A 344 -15.52 5.56 25.28
N PHE A 345 -16.49 4.65 25.42
CA PHE A 345 -16.64 3.50 24.54
C PHE A 345 -16.88 3.93 23.08
N MET A 346 -17.77 4.88 22.85
CA MET A 346 -18.07 5.42 21.52
C MET A 346 -16.86 6.09 20.87
N ASP A 347 -16.17 6.95 21.61
CA ASP A 347 -14.96 7.63 21.13
C ASP A 347 -13.86 6.63 20.77
N THR A 348 -13.74 5.55 21.54
CA THR A 348 -12.75 4.50 21.28
C THR A 348 -13.07 3.73 20.01
N ILE A 349 -14.35 3.41 19.73
CA ILE A 349 -14.79 2.80 18.47
C ILE A 349 -14.46 3.72 17.28
N GLU A 350 -14.76 5.01 17.36
CA GLU A 350 -14.48 5.95 16.27
C GLU A 350 -12.98 6.08 16.00
N ASN A 351 -12.18 6.21 17.05
CA ASN A 351 -10.72 6.28 16.93
C ASN A 351 -10.15 5.00 16.32
N LEU A 352 -10.60 3.82 16.76
CA LEU A 352 -10.14 2.55 16.21
C LEU A 352 -10.54 2.40 14.73
N SER A 353 -11.74 2.85 14.36
CA SER A 353 -12.21 2.87 12.97
C SER A 353 -11.30 3.73 12.08
N LYS A 354 -10.98 4.95 12.53
CA LYS A 354 -10.05 5.85 11.80
C LYS A 354 -8.68 5.22 11.60
N HIS A 355 -8.17 4.49 12.59
CA HIS A 355 -6.89 3.79 12.50
C HIS A 355 -6.94 2.57 11.58
N ALA A 356 -8.04 1.82 11.56
CA ALA A 356 -8.26 0.72 10.61
C ALA A 356 -8.25 1.23 9.16
N ASP A 357 -9.04 2.27 8.88
CA ASP A 357 -9.12 2.91 7.56
C ASP A 357 -7.76 3.44 7.10
N LYS A 358 -7.05 4.11 8.02
CA LYS A 358 -5.71 4.64 7.77
C LYS A 358 -4.71 3.53 7.46
N CYS A 359 -4.74 2.42 8.20
CA CYS A 359 -3.85 1.28 7.95
C CYS A 359 -4.10 0.68 6.55
N SER A 360 -5.36 0.44 6.20
CA SER A 360 -5.79 -0.05 4.87
C SER A 360 -5.38 0.91 3.75
N GLN A 361 -5.53 2.22 3.95
CA GLN A 361 -5.11 3.22 2.97
C GLN A 361 -3.58 3.28 2.81
N ASN A 362 -2.84 3.24 3.93
CA ASN A 362 -1.38 3.29 3.91
C ASN A 362 -0.79 2.07 3.21
N ILE A 363 -1.33 0.87 3.45
CA ILE A 363 -0.84 -0.35 2.81
C ILE A 363 -1.11 -0.33 1.29
N ARG A 364 -2.28 0.12 0.85
CA ARG A 364 -2.59 0.30 -0.59
C ARG A 364 -1.66 1.30 -1.25
N ARG A 365 -1.45 2.47 -0.63
CA ARG A 365 -0.50 3.47 -1.13
C ARG A 365 0.92 2.92 -1.22
N ALA A 366 1.35 2.16 -0.21
CA ALA A 366 2.67 1.56 -0.21
C ALA A 366 2.84 0.56 -1.37
N ARG A 367 1.84 -0.31 -1.62
CA ARG A 367 1.82 -1.20 -2.80
C ARG A 367 1.99 -0.42 -4.11
N THR A 368 1.21 0.63 -4.32
CA THR A 368 1.31 1.49 -5.51
C THR A 368 2.70 2.11 -5.66
N VAL A 369 3.28 2.63 -4.58
CA VAL A 369 4.63 3.20 -4.60
C VAL A 369 5.65 2.15 -5.03
N ILE A 370 5.59 0.93 -4.46
CA ILE A 370 6.50 -0.15 -4.83
C ILE A 370 6.35 -0.55 -6.30
N LEU A 371 5.12 -0.71 -6.79
CA LEU A 371 4.87 -0.98 -8.21
C LEU A 371 5.49 0.10 -9.11
N GLN A 372 5.27 1.37 -8.79
CA GLN A 372 5.83 2.47 -9.57
C GLN A 372 7.37 2.45 -9.56
N ARG A 373 8.00 2.09 -8.44
CA ARG A 373 9.47 1.93 -8.38
C ARG A 373 9.92 0.77 -9.27
N ILE A 374 9.21 -0.36 -9.25
CA ILE A 374 9.52 -1.53 -10.09
C ILE A 374 9.43 -1.19 -11.58
N ILE A 375 8.39 -0.45 -11.98
CA ILE A 375 8.18 -0.04 -13.36
C ILE A 375 9.24 0.97 -13.81
N ARG A 376 9.50 2.01 -13.00
CA ARG A 376 10.41 3.12 -13.33
C ARG A 376 11.88 2.75 -13.42
N HIS A 377 12.30 1.61 -12.87
CA HIS A 377 13.66 1.14 -13.02
C HIS A 377 13.76 0.16 -14.19
N PRO A 378 14.12 0.62 -15.41
CA PRO A 378 14.61 -0.28 -16.44
C PRO A 378 15.95 -0.81 -15.95
N ILE A 379 16.02 -2.11 -15.67
CA ILE A 379 17.29 -2.79 -15.47
C ILE A 379 17.74 -3.23 -16.85
N ASN A 380 18.25 -2.27 -17.61
CA ASN A 380 19.09 -2.52 -18.78
C ASN A 380 20.12 -1.41 -18.87
#